data_AF-A0A552RHH7-F1
#
_entry.id   AF-A0A552RHH7-F1
#
_cell.length_a   1.000
_cell.length_b   1.000
_cell.length_c   1.000
_cell.angle_alpha   90.00
_cell.angle_beta   90.00
_cell.angle_gamma   90.00
#
_symmetry.space_group_name_H-M   'P 1'
#
loop_
_entity.id
_entity.type
_entity.pdbx_description
1 polymer ?
#
loop_
_entity_poly.entity_id
_entity_poly.type
_entity_poly.pdbx_seq_one_letter_code
_entity_poly.pdbx_strand_id
1 'polypeptide(L)'
;MKRAVLFDLDGTLIDSSHAYFFAEREALTCMGYEGFTAADHARFIGTSMKDMWETFVAERDVQASAGHLLELSNRFISKRCVSRSRCIRTWWHSPSACGVPDSSWPWRPAPLVR
;
A
#
# COMPACT_ATOMS: atom_id res chain seq x y z
N MET A 1 6.63 29.92 4.58
CA MET A 1 7.05 29.13 3.39
C MET A 1 7.31 27.69 3.83
N LYS A 2 6.66 26.69 3.21
CA LYS A 2 6.90 25.26 3.54
C LYS A 2 8.18 24.79 2.85
N ARG A 3 9.11 24.18 3.59
CA ARG A 3 10.47 23.82 3.15
C ARG A 3 10.67 22.32 2.89
N ALA A 4 9.63 21.50 3.00
CA ALA A 4 9.68 20.07 2.70
C ALA A 4 8.29 19.53 2.40
N VAL A 5 8.23 18.42 1.64
CA VAL A 5 7.04 17.61 1.40
C VAL A 5 7.37 16.17 1.78
N LEU A 6 6.49 15.54 2.57
CA LEU A 6 6.57 14.12 2.93
C LEU A 6 5.57 13.37 2.06
N PHE A 7 6.06 12.38 1.33
CA PHE A 7 5.22 11.49 0.53
C PHE A 7 5.05 10.18 1.28
N ASP A 8 3.83 9.69 1.31
CA ASP A 8 3.59 8.30 1.63
C ASP A 8 4.18 7.40 0.52
N LEU A 9 4.53 6.17 0.86
CA LEU A 9 5.06 5.22 -0.12
C LEU A 9 3.93 4.57 -0.92
N ASP A 10 3.00 3.95 -0.21
CA ASP A 10 1.96 3.10 -0.77
C ASP A 10 0.78 3.94 -1.30
N GLY A 11 0.30 3.63 -2.49
CA GLY A 11 -0.76 4.40 -3.17
C GLY A 11 -0.37 5.81 -3.64
N THR A 12 0.79 6.33 -3.22
CA THR A 12 1.34 7.63 -3.64
C THR A 12 2.52 7.47 -4.58
N LEU A 13 3.63 6.85 -4.12
CA LEU A 13 4.82 6.64 -4.95
C LEU A 13 4.75 5.29 -5.69
N ILE A 14 4.15 4.29 -5.06
CA ILE A 14 4.00 2.93 -5.59
C ILE A 14 2.51 2.58 -5.61
N ASP A 15 2.04 2.02 -6.74
CA ASP A 15 0.70 1.46 -6.84
C ASP A 15 0.65 0.05 -6.20
N SER A 16 0.80 0.01 -4.88
CA SER A 16 0.84 -1.19 -4.05
C SER A 16 -0.47 -1.42 -3.29
N SER A 17 -1.39 -0.46 -3.25
CA SER A 17 -2.61 -0.51 -2.44
C SER A 17 -3.45 -1.75 -2.74
N HIS A 18 -3.57 -2.12 -4.01
CA HIS A 18 -4.30 -3.31 -4.42
C HIS A 18 -3.65 -4.62 -3.94
N ALA A 19 -2.33 -4.65 -3.74
CA ALA A 19 -1.61 -5.85 -3.33
C ALA A 19 -2.00 -6.30 -1.92
N TYR A 20 -2.26 -5.35 -1.02
CA TYR A 20 -2.68 -5.61 0.37
C TYR A 20 -4.02 -6.35 0.40
N PHE A 21 -5.06 -5.79 -0.23
CA PHE A 21 -6.38 -6.43 -0.30
C PHE A 21 -6.31 -7.88 -0.81
N PHE A 22 -5.58 -8.12 -1.90
CA PHE A 22 -5.46 -9.47 -2.45
C PHE A 22 -4.68 -10.42 -1.55
N ALA A 23 -3.64 -9.93 -0.87
CA ALA A 23 -2.84 -10.73 0.05
C ALA A 23 -3.63 -11.12 1.32
N GLU A 24 -4.43 -10.20 1.85
CA GLU A 24 -5.30 -10.46 3.00
C GLU A 24 -6.40 -11.45 2.66
N ARG A 25 -7.06 -11.25 1.51
CA ARG A 25 -8.10 -12.16 1.02
C ARG A 25 -7.55 -13.56 0.80
N GLU A 26 -6.36 -13.68 0.22
CA GLU A 26 -5.70 -14.98 -0.02
C GLU A 26 -5.29 -15.64 1.30
N ALA A 27 -4.78 -14.89 2.28
CA ALA A 27 -4.46 -15.42 3.61
C ALA A 27 -5.71 -15.97 4.32
N LEU A 28 -6.83 -15.26 4.25
CA LEU A 28 -8.11 -15.71 4.80
C LEU A 28 -8.67 -16.93 4.06
N THR A 29 -8.54 -16.96 2.73
CA THR A 29 -8.97 -18.11 1.92
C THR A 29 -8.16 -19.36 2.28
N CYS A 30 -6.86 -19.24 2.55
CA CYS A 30 -6.04 -20.35 3.05
C CYS A 30 -6.52 -20.90 4.40
N MET A 31 -7.25 -20.11 5.19
CA MET A 31 -7.87 -20.52 6.46
C MET A 31 -9.35 -20.93 6.30
N GLY A 32 -9.84 -21.04 5.06
CA GLY A 32 -11.23 -21.40 4.77
C GLY A 32 -12.23 -20.25 4.91
N TYR A 33 -11.77 -19.01 5.05
CA TYR A 33 -12.63 -17.83 5.15
C TYR A 33 -12.75 -17.11 3.80
N GLU A 34 -13.91 -17.20 3.15
CA GLU A 34 -14.16 -16.59 1.83
C GLU A 34 -14.94 -15.25 1.89
N GLY A 35 -15.40 -14.84 3.08
CA GLY A 35 -16.29 -13.70 3.26
C GLY A 35 -15.63 -12.31 3.21
N PHE A 36 -14.33 -12.21 2.90
CA PHE A 36 -13.60 -10.95 2.99
C PHE A 36 -13.81 -10.08 1.74
N THR A 37 -14.36 -8.88 1.94
CA THR A 37 -14.73 -7.97 0.84
C THR A 37 -13.82 -6.74 0.75
N ALA A 38 -13.89 -6.02 -0.38
CA ALA A 38 -13.21 -4.73 -0.51
C ALA A 38 -13.72 -3.68 0.49
N ALA A 39 -14.99 -3.78 0.90
CA ALA A 39 -15.56 -2.90 1.92
C ALA A 39 -14.98 -3.19 3.32
N ASP A 40 -14.72 -4.46 3.63
CA ASP A 40 -14.01 -4.83 4.87
C ASP A 40 -12.59 -4.25 4.86
N HIS A 41 -11.84 -4.44 3.77
CA HIS A 41 -10.49 -3.89 3.62
C HIS A 41 -10.45 -2.36 3.74
N ALA A 42 -11.42 -1.65 3.14
CA ALA A 42 -11.47 -0.20 3.15
C ALA A 42 -11.53 0.42 4.56
N ARG A 43 -12.06 -0.31 5.55
CA ARG A 43 -12.11 0.13 6.95
C ARG A 43 -10.73 0.26 7.60
N PHE A 44 -9.72 -0.41 7.03
CA PHE A 44 -8.37 -0.52 7.59
C PHE A 44 -7.30 0.23 6.78
N ILE A 45 -7.70 0.97 5.74
CA ILE A 45 -6.76 1.80 4.98
C ILE A 45 -6.10 2.82 5.92
N GLY A 46 -4.76 2.86 5.90
CA GLY A 46 -3.95 3.73 6.76
C GLY A 46 -3.66 3.18 8.16
N THR A 47 -4.08 1.94 8.48
CA THR A 47 -3.72 1.24 9.71
C THR A 47 -2.58 0.23 9.47
N SER A 48 -1.94 -0.25 10.54
CA SER A 48 -0.97 -1.33 10.39
C SER A 48 -1.66 -2.66 10.10
N MET A 49 -1.02 -3.54 9.34
CA MET A 49 -1.56 -4.88 9.09
C MET A 49 -1.76 -5.69 10.38
N LYS A 50 -0.93 -5.44 11.40
CA LYS A 50 -1.08 -6.08 12.71
C LYS A 50 -2.40 -5.65 13.37
N ASP A 51 -2.65 -4.34 13.43
CA ASP A 51 -3.87 -3.80 14.04
C ASP A 51 -5.13 -4.24 13.28
N MET A 52 -5.04 -4.31 11.94
CA MET A 52 -6.09 -4.92 11.12
C MET A 52 -6.38 -6.34 11.57
N TRP A 53 -5.37 -7.22 11.64
CA TRP A 53 -5.59 -8.63 11.94
C TRP A 53 -6.09 -8.85 13.36
N GLU A 54 -5.57 -8.11 14.33
CA GLU A 54 -6.05 -8.15 15.71
C GLU A 54 -7.53 -7.73 15.78
N THR A 55 -7.91 -6.65 15.09
CA THR A 55 -9.30 -6.19 15.03
C THR A 55 -10.19 -7.19 14.29
N PHE A 56 -9.76 -7.70 13.14
CA PHE A 56 -10.56 -8.58 12.31
C PHE A 56 -10.85 -9.92 12.99
N VAL A 57 -9.84 -10.53 13.62
CA VAL A 57 -10.01 -11.77 14.40
C VAL A 57 -10.87 -11.55 15.65
N ALA A 58 -10.83 -10.36 16.25
CA ALA A 58 -11.71 -10.03 17.37
C ALA A 58 -13.18 -9.83 16.95
N GLU A 59 -13.41 -9.27 15.76
CA GLU A 59 -14.76 -8.99 15.24
C GLU A 59 -15.43 -10.20 14.56
N ARG A 60 -14.63 -11.13 14.03
CA ARG A 60 -15.10 -12.23 13.18
C ARG A 60 -14.64 -13.57 13.72
N ASP A 61 -15.49 -14.59 13.59
CA ASP A 61 -15.14 -15.97 13.94
C ASP A 61 -14.21 -16.60 12.90
N VAL A 62 -12.93 -16.20 12.93
CA VAL A 62 -11.87 -16.73 12.07
C VAL A 62 -11.04 -17.72 12.88
N GLN A 63 -10.93 -18.95 12.40
CA GLN A 63 -10.17 -20.02 13.05
C GLN A 63 -8.66 -19.91 12.75
N ALA A 64 -8.08 -18.73 13.00
CA ALA A 64 -6.65 -18.44 12.85
C ALA A 64 -6.22 -17.31 13.79
N SER A 65 -4.95 -17.32 14.22
CA SER A 65 -4.39 -16.22 15.01
C SER A 65 -4.03 -15.03 14.11
N ALA A 66 -4.13 -13.81 14.66
CA ALA A 66 -3.72 -12.60 13.96
C ALA A 66 -2.26 -12.65 13.49
N GLY A 67 -1.37 -13.25 14.29
CA GLY A 67 0.04 -13.42 13.93
C GLY A 67 0.26 -14.34 12.72
N HIS A 68 -0.51 -15.43 12.63
CA HIS A 68 -0.41 -16.35 11.48
C HIS A 68 -0.93 -15.70 10.19
N LEU A 69 -2.04 -14.96 10.27
CA LEU A 69 -2.56 -14.21 9.13
C LEU A 69 -1.58 -13.12 8.67
N LEU A 70 -0.97 -12.39 9.61
CA LEU A 70 0.07 -11.41 9.31
C LEU A 70 1.26 -12.02 8.55
N GLU A 71 1.76 -13.17 8.99
CA GLU A 71 2.86 -13.86 8.33
C GLU A 71 2.51 -14.28 6.90
N LEU A 72 1.32 -14.85 6.70
CA LEU A 72 0.85 -15.25 5.37
C LEU A 72 0.67 -14.06 4.43
N SER A 73 0.01 -13.00 4.89
CA SER A 73 -0.22 -11.80 4.09
C SER A 73 1.09 -11.11 3.70
N ASN A 74 2.07 -11.04 4.61
CA ASN A 74 3.41 -10.53 4.29
C ASN A 74 4.10 -11.34 3.19
N ARG A 75 3.98 -12.68 3.24
CA ARG A 75 4.49 -13.56 2.18
C ARG A 75 3.81 -13.29 0.83
N PHE A 76 2.50 -13.04 0.83
CA PHE A 76 1.75 -12.74 -0.40
C PHE A 76 2.04 -11.35 -0.98
N ILE A 77 2.19 -10.33 -0.14
CA ILE A 77 2.61 -8.98 -0.55
C ILE A 77 4.00 -9.05 -1.18
N SER A 78 4.94 -9.73 -0.53
CA SER A 78 6.31 -9.89 -1.02
C SER A 78 6.36 -10.50 -2.42
N LYS A 79 5.50 -11.49 -2.71
CA LYS A 79 5.40 -12.09 -4.05
C LYS A 79 4.84 -11.13 -5.10
N ARG A 80 3.97 -10.19 -4.73
CA ARG A 80 3.30 -9.25 -5.65
C ARG A 80 4.14 -8.00 -5.94
N CYS A 81 4.85 -7.48 -4.93
CA CYS A 81 5.62 -6.23 -5.03
C CYS A 81 6.87 -6.30 -5.93
N VAL A 82 7.24 -7.47 -6.45
CA VAL A 82 8.43 -7.64 -7.32
C VAL A 82 8.25 -7.02 -8.72
N SER A 83 7.06 -6.57 -9.13
CA SER A 83 6.79 -6.38 -10.58
C SER A 83 6.38 -5.00 -11.11
N ARG A 84 6.00 -3.98 -10.31
CA ARG A 84 5.43 -2.74 -10.89
C ARG A 84 5.74 -1.45 -10.11
N SER A 85 6.73 -0.71 -10.58
CA SER A 85 6.95 0.71 -10.21
C SER A 85 7.03 1.54 -11.49
N ARG A 86 5.88 2.03 -11.99
CA ARG A 86 5.84 2.77 -13.27
C ARG A 86 5.40 4.24 -13.16
N CYS A 87 4.77 4.66 -12.05
CA CYS A 87 4.23 6.02 -11.92
C CYS A 87 5.23 7.08 -11.41
N ILE A 88 5.94 6.83 -10.30
CA ILE A 88 6.75 7.90 -9.68
C ILE A 88 7.91 8.38 -10.54
N ARG A 89 8.52 7.50 -11.34
CA ARG A 89 9.66 7.87 -12.20
C ARG A 89 9.26 8.94 -13.22
N THR A 90 8.08 8.82 -13.81
CA THR A 90 7.57 9.77 -14.80
C THR A 90 7.25 11.11 -14.13
N TRP A 91 6.61 11.07 -12.96
CA TRP A 91 6.29 12.26 -12.16
C TRP A 91 7.54 13.00 -11.67
N TRP A 92 8.58 12.28 -11.24
CA TRP A 92 9.85 12.84 -10.77
C TRP A 92 10.62 13.59 -11.87
N HIS A 93 10.58 13.07 -13.10
CA HIS A 93 11.27 13.69 -14.23
C HIS A 93 10.44 14.79 -14.93
N SER A 94 9.11 14.71 -14.88
CA SER A 94 8.24 15.67 -15.56
C SER A 94 6.88 15.82 -14.84
N PRO A 95 6.80 16.62 -13.76
CA PRO A 95 5.55 16.86 -13.02
C PRO A 95 4.42 17.41 -13.92
N SER A 96 4.79 18.22 -14.91
CA SER A 96 3.90 18.83 -15.91
C SER A 96 3.19 17.78 -16.78
N ALA A 97 3.79 16.60 -16.98
CA ALA A 97 3.19 15.48 -17.73
C ALA A 97 2.01 14.80 -16.99
N CYS A 98 1.85 15.06 -15.69
CA CYS A 98 0.76 14.54 -14.87
C CYS A 98 -0.30 15.62 -14.53
N GLY A 99 -0.27 16.78 -15.19
CA GLY A 99 -1.27 17.85 -14.98
C GLY A 99 -1.06 18.70 -13.72
N VAL A 100 0.11 18.62 -13.07
CA VAL A 100 0.49 19.55 -11.99
C VAL A 100 1.08 20.83 -12.60
N PRO A 101 0.59 22.04 -12.27
CA PRO A 101 1.10 23.28 -12.83
C PRO A 101 2.58 23.51 -12.46
N ASP A 102 3.43 23.60 -13.48
CA ASP A 102 4.91 23.71 -13.42
C ASP A 102 5.39 24.87 -12.53
N SER A 103 4.61 25.94 -12.43
CA SER A 103 4.97 27.17 -11.69
C SER A 103 4.80 27.07 -10.16
N SER A 104 4.30 25.95 -9.63
CA SER A 104 3.99 25.79 -8.20
C SER A 104 4.89 24.80 -7.45
N TRP A 105 5.85 24.16 -8.13
CA TRP A 105 6.69 23.11 -7.55
C TRP A 105 8.13 23.60 -7.22
N PRO A 106 8.46 23.89 -5.95
CA PRO A 106 9.74 24.48 -5.59
C PRO A 106 10.92 23.50 -5.52
N TRP A 107 10.72 22.21 -5.78
CA TRP A 107 11.73 21.17 -5.58
C TRP A 107 12.03 20.42 -6.88
N ARG A 108 12.84 21.02 -7.75
CA ARG A 108 13.55 20.26 -8.79
C ARG A 108 14.77 19.61 -8.12
N PRO A 109 14.97 18.28 -8.21
CA PRO A 109 16.20 17.68 -7.75
C PRO A 109 17.36 18.32 -8.52
N ALA A 110 18.36 18.83 -7.80
CA ALA A 110 19.57 19.33 -8.42
C ALA A 110 20.18 18.21 -9.28
N PRO A 111 20.72 18.51 -10.48
CA PRO A 111 21.38 17.50 -11.27
C PRO A 111 22.47 16.84 -10.41
N LEU A 112 22.48 15.51 -10.37
CA LEU A 112 23.54 14.73 -9.73
C LEU A 112 24.85 15.13 -10.41
N VAL A 113 25.67 15.91 -9.71
CA VAL A 113 27.05 16.19 -10.11
C VAL A 113 27.78 14.85 -9.98
N ARG A 114 28.24 14.31 -11.11
CA ARG A 114 29.06 13.10 -11.16
C ARG A 114 30.43 13.34 -10.56
#